data_AF-A0A7Y0MHU0-F1
#
_entry.id   AF-A0A7Y0MHU0-F1
#
_cell.length_a   1.000
_cell.length_b   1.000
_cell.length_c   1.000
_cell.angle_alpha   90.00
_cell.angle_beta   90.00
_cell.angle_gamma   90.00
#
_symmetry.space_group_name_H-M   'P 1'
#
loop_
_entity.id
_entity.type
_entity.pdbx_description
1 polymer ?
#
loop_
_entity_poly.entity_id
_entity_poly.type
_entity_poly.pdbx_seq_one_letter_code
_entity_poly.pdbx_strand_id
1 'polypeptide(L)'
;AAPRIAFIRMADGLVALNSTIELMNDLGRPRGDMWEVAVWEDLVTVQGDEAFLTYQVDNEAIVVPETIDAIRALTETAPDAA
;
A
#
# COMPACT_ATOMS: atom_id res chain seq x y z
N ALA A 1 5.65 6.57 -10.79
CA ALA A 1 5.03 6.11 -9.53
C ALA A 1 4.24 4.85 -9.84
N ALA A 2 4.36 3.81 -9.02
CA ALA A 2 3.58 2.59 -9.19
C ALA A 2 2.23 2.73 -8.46
N PRO A 3 1.11 2.27 -9.03
CA PRO A 3 -0.18 2.26 -8.33
C PRO A 3 -0.11 1.34 -7.10
N ARG A 4 -0.95 1.63 -6.09
CA ARG A 4 -1.09 0.82 -4.85
C ARG A 4 0.17 0.70 -3.99
N ILE A 5 1.11 1.63 -4.15
CA ILE A 5 2.27 1.81 -3.26
C ILE A 5 2.23 3.24 -2.72
N ALA A 6 2.31 3.37 -1.40
CA ALA A 6 2.39 4.64 -0.70
C ALA A 6 3.74 4.76 0.02
N PHE A 7 4.46 5.86 -0.21
CA PHE A 7 5.66 6.18 0.55
C PHE A 7 5.28 6.89 1.85
N ILE A 8 5.82 6.40 2.96
CA ILE A 8 5.63 6.96 4.30
C ILE A 8 6.98 7.30 4.93
N ARG A 9 7.00 8.30 5.82
CA ARG A 9 8.20 8.74 6.54
C ARG A 9 7.97 8.68 8.03
N MET A 10 9.02 8.29 8.77
CA MET A 10 8.99 8.28 10.23
C MET A 10 8.81 9.70 10.80
N ALA A 11 9.34 10.71 10.10
CA ALA A 11 9.21 12.12 10.49
C ALA A 11 7.77 12.62 10.50
N ASP A 12 6.86 11.97 9.76
CA ASP A 12 5.43 12.30 9.72
C ASP A 12 4.65 11.64 10.89
N GLY A 13 5.33 11.04 11.86
CA GLY A 13 4.73 10.33 12.98
C GLY A 13 4.34 8.87 12.68
N LEU A 14 4.62 8.39 11.48
CA LEU A 14 4.35 7.03 11.02
C LEU A 14 5.53 6.12 11.39
N VAL A 15 5.66 5.79 12.68
CA VAL A 15 6.82 5.08 13.23
C VAL A 15 6.62 3.57 13.37
N ALA A 16 5.37 3.09 13.32
CA ALA A 16 5.05 1.67 13.42
C ALA A 16 3.71 1.29 12.74
N LEU A 17 3.40 0.00 12.76
CA LEU A 17 2.20 -0.58 12.12
C LEU A 17 0.88 0.01 12.62
N ASN A 18 0.80 0.39 13.89
CA ASN A 18 -0.42 0.97 14.46
C ASN A 18 -0.66 2.40 13.96
N SER A 19 0.40 3.20 13.76
CA SER A 19 0.26 4.59 13.31
C SER A 19 -0.32 4.73 11.89
N THR A 20 -0.10 3.75 11.01
CA THR A 20 -0.71 3.74 9.67
C THR A 20 -2.19 3.39 9.73
N ILE A 21 -2.62 2.49 10.62
CA ILE A 21 -4.04 2.16 10.83
C ILE A 21 -4.79 3.38 11.39
N GLU A 22 -4.23 4.07 12.38
CA GLU A 22 -4.83 5.31 12.91
C GLU A 22 -4.95 6.39 11.82
N LEU A 23 -3.91 6.55 10.99
CA LEU A 23 -3.97 7.46 9.85
C LEU A 23 -5.11 7.10 8.88
N MET A 24 -5.30 5.81 8.56
CA MET A 24 -6.39 5.38 7.67
C MET A 24 -7.77 5.64 8.28
N ASN A 25 -7.90 5.49 9.60
CA ASN A 25 -9.13 5.85 10.34
C ASN A 25 -9.38 7.37 10.28
N ASP A 26 -8.36 8.19 10.51
CA ASP A 26 -8.46 9.66 10.44
C ASP A 26 -8.83 10.15 9.04
N LEU A 27 -8.35 9.45 8.00
CA LEU A 27 -8.73 9.70 6.60
C LEU A 27 -10.15 9.22 6.27
N GLY A 28 -10.85 8.59 7.21
CA GLY A 28 -12.23 8.12 7.05
C GLY A 28 -12.35 6.91 6.12
N ARG A 29 -11.28 6.13 5.96
CA ARG A 29 -11.35 4.91 5.13
C ARG A 29 -12.26 3.88 5.80
N PRO A 30 -13.06 3.13 5.02
CA PRO A 30 -13.91 2.08 5.58
C PRO A 30 -13.06 1.13 6.42
N ARG A 31 -13.46 0.92 7.68
CA ARG A 31 -12.78 0.02 8.64
C ARG A 31 -11.31 0.36 8.94
N GLY A 32 -10.81 1.53 8.52
CA GLY A 32 -9.39 1.86 8.61
C GLY A 32 -8.52 1.10 7.60
N ASP A 33 -9.13 0.55 6.54
CA ASP A 33 -8.46 -0.27 5.53
C ASP A 33 -7.32 0.49 4.81
N MET A 34 -6.15 -0.14 4.69
CA MET A 34 -5.09 0.31 3.79
C MET A 34 -5.00 -0.60 2.58
N TRP A 35 -5.39 -0.11 1.40
CA TRP A 35 -5.33 -0.88 0.15
C TRP A 35 -3.96 -0.80 -0.55
N GLU A 36 -3.06 0.04 -0.05
CA GLU A 36 -1.73 0.24 -0.58
C GLU A 36 -0.69 -0.50 0.28
N VAL A 37 0.41 -0.91 -0.35
CA VAL A 37 1.63 -1.27 0.38
C VAL A 37 2.29 0.03 0.88
N ALA A 38 2.50 0.13 2.19
CA ALA A 38 3.23 1.26 2.77
C ALA A 38 4.73 0.97 2.76
N VAL A 39 5.53 1.80 2.11
CA VAL A 39 6.99 1.68 2.10
C VAL A 39 7.61 2.83 2.88
N TRP A 40 8.44 2.52 3.88
CA TRP A 40 9.20 3.54 4.60
C TRP A 40 10.31 4.10 3.71
N GLU A 41 10.11 5.30 3.18
CA GLU A 41 11.05 5.97 2.28
C GLU A 41 12.41 6.15 2.95
N ASP A 42 12.41 6.50 4.24
CA ASP A 42 13.61 6.71 5.05
C ASP A 42 14.47 5.44 5.22
N LEU A 43 13.90 4.26 4.95
CA LEU A 43 14.57 2.95 5.09
C LEU A 43 14.96 2.33 3.74
N VAL A 44 14.66 2.99 2.62
CA VAL A 44 15.07 2.51 1.30
C VAL A 44 16.57 2.77 1.12
N THR A 45 17.35 1.71 0.95
CA THR A 45 18.81 1.78 0.75
C THR A 45 19.23 0.88 -0.41
N VAL A 46 20.17 1.34 -1.24
CA VAL A 46 20.75 0.53 -2.33
C VAL A 46 22.25 0.39 -2.10
N GLN A 47 22.76 -0.85 -2.16
CA GLN A 47 24.19 -1.15 -2.08
C GLN A 47 24.59 -1.99 -3.30
N GLY A 48 25.31 -1.38 -4.25
CA GLY A 48 25.65 -2.06 -5.51
C GLY A 48 24.41 -2.34 -6.35
N ASP A 49 24.10 -3.62 -6.55
CA ASP A 49 22.92 -4.15 -7.24
C ASP A 49 21.82 -4.66 -6.29
N GLU A 50 21.99 -4.49 -4.97
CA GLU A 50 21.04 -4.93 -3.96
C GLU A 50 20.23 -3.74 -3.39
N ALA A 51 18.91 -3.91 -3.31
CA ALA A 51 17.99 -2.93 -2.72
C ALA A 51 17.38 -3.49 -1.42
N PHE A 52 17.48 -2.70 -0.36
CA PHE A 52 16.90 -2.96 0.96
C PHE A 52 15.74 -2.00 1.17
N LEU A 53 14.60 -2.53 1.60
CA LEU A 53 13.44 -1.74 1.95
C LEU A 53 12.68 -2.40 3.10
N THR A 54 11.92 -1.58 3.83
CA THR A 54 10.95 -2.04 4.83
C THR A 54 9.57 -1.57 4.41
N TYR A 55 8.60 -2.49 4.44
CA TYR A 55 7.23 -2.19 4.05
C TYR A 55 6.22 -2.87 4.98
N GLN A 56 5.02 -2.31 5.00
CA GLN A 56 3.86 -2.83 5.72
C GLN A 56 2.80 -3.28 4.72
N VAL A 57 2.10 -4.35 5.11
CA VAL A 57 0.92 -4.85 4.42
C VAL A 57 -0.21 -4.93 5.43
N ASP A 58 -1.34 -4.29 5.11
CA ASP A 58 -2.61 -4.56 5.76
C ASP A 58 -3.23 -5.82 5.14
N ASN A 59 -3.07 -6.94 5.81
CA ASN A 59 -3.47 -8.25 5.31
C ASN A 59 -4.99 -8.40 5.17
N GLU A 60 -5.79 -7.57 5.86
CA GLU A 60 -7.24 -7.64 5.80
C GLU A 60 -7.78 -6.98 4.52
N ALA A 61 -7.06 -5.98 3.98
CA ALA A 61 -7.57 -5.12 2.92
C ALA A 61 -6.77 -5.14 1.61
N ILE A 62 -5.50 -5.56 1.61
CA ILE A 62 -4.60 -5.43 0.45
C ILE A 62 -5.13 -6.08 -0.84
N VAL A 63 -5.86 -7.20 -0.73
CA VAL A 63 -6.39 -7.94 -1.90
C VAL A 63 -7.76 -7.44 -2.39
N VAL A 64 -8.39 -6.50 -1.68
CA VAL A 64 -9.69 -5.94 -2.05
C VAL A 64 -9.67 -5.35 -3.47
N PRO A 65 -8.76 -4.40 -3.82
CA PRO A 65 -8.72 -3.87 -5.18
C PRO A 65 -8.33 -4.93 -6.23
N GLU A 66 -7.48 -5.89 -5.88
CA GLU A 66 -7.10 -7.00 -6.79
C GLU A 66 -8.31 -7.85 -7.19
N THR A 67 -9.23 -8.06 -6.25
CA THR A 67 -10.47 -8.80 -6.52
C THR A 67 -11.37 -8.07 -7.51
N ILE A 68 -11.42 -6.73 -7.44
CA ILE A 68 -12.19 -5.92 -8.39
C ILE A 68 -11.60 -5.99 -9.79
N ASP A 69 -10.27 -5.92 -9.90
CA ASP A 69 -9.59 -6.04 -11.18
C ASP A 69 -9.76 -7.44 -11.78
N ALA A 70 -9.68 -8.49 -10.96
CA ALA A 70 -9.93 -9.85 -11.40
C ALA A 70 -11.34 -10.00 -12.00
N ILE A 71 -12.37 -9.41 -11.36
CA ILE A 71 -13.73 -9.40 -11.90
C ILE A 71 -13.77 -8.65 -13.25
N ARG A 72 -13.14 -7.48 -13.34
CA ARG A 72 -13.13 -6.68 -14.57
C ARG A 72 -12.45 -7.40 -15.73
N ALA A 73 -11.33 -8.07 -15.45
CA ALA A 73 -10.61 -8.89 -16.43
C ALA A 73 -11.46 -10.08 -16.89
N LEU A 74 -12.06 -10.84 -15.96
CA LEU A 74 -12.89 -12.01 -16.27
C LEU A 74 -14.18 -11.65 -17.02
N THR A 75 -14.70 -10.44 -16.81
CA THR A 75 -15.92 -9.95 -17.46
C THR A 75 -15.64 -9.14 -18.73
N GLU A 76 -14.36 -8.97 -19.09
CA GLU A 76 -13.91 -8.17 -20.24
C GLU A 76 -14.42 -6.72 -20.22
N THR A 77 -14.71 -6.19 -19.03
CA THR A 77 -15.23 -4.82 -18.85
C THR A 77 -14.12 -3.77 -18.80
N ALA A 78 -12.88 -4.19 -18.56
CA ALA A 78 -11.68 -3.38 -18.70
C ALA A 78 -10.60 -4.24 -19.39
N PRO A 79 -10.38 -4.08 -20.72
CA PRO A 79 -9.47 -4.93 -21.49
C PRO A 79 -7.99 -4.59 -21.25
N ASP A 80 -7.70 -3.40 -20.73
CA ASP A 80 -6.35 -2.96 -20.38
C ASP A 80 -6.14 -3.03 -18.87
N ALA A 81 -4.95 -3.44 -18.45
CA ALA A 81 -4.53 -3.41 -17.05
C ALA A 81 -4.37 -1.96 -16.56
N ALA A 82 -4.71 -1.73 -15.29
CA ALA A 82 -4.58 -0.45 -14.60
C ALA A 82 -3.14 -0.17 -14.14
#